data_AF-A0A328U6L9-F1
#
_entry.id   AF-A0A328U6L9-F1
#
_cell.length_a   1.000
_cell.length_b   1.000
_cell.length_c   1.000
_cell.angle_alpha   90.00
_cell.angle_beta   90.00
_cell.angle_gamma   90.00
#
_symmetry.space_group_name_H-M   'P 1'
#
loop_
_entity.id
_entity.type
_entity.pdbx_description
1 polymer ?
#
loop_
_entity_poly.entity_id
_entity_poly.type
_entity_poly.pdbx_seq_one_letter_code
_entity_poly.pdbx_strand_id
1 'polypeptide(L)'
;MAIPFFISICLIVLMILIIAPKRLHLLEILFMWAIITYVKANAYFQISLNNEMLLLPKEMDKYWLFMFVSYTVVPSLIIAGQNVLLIASRVYAKIAIILVSVTCLVALEYWEIGLHILERKKWYLYHSMLFWFSLVLAGIAARGFFQFIAKREVKNQ
;
A
#
# COMPACT_ATOMS: atom_id res chain seq x y z
N MET A 1 -15.65 5.27 19.67
CA MET A 1 -15.65 6.53 18.88
C MET A 1 -14.45 6.65 17.93
N ALA A 2 -13.28 6.10 18.25
CA ALA A 2 -12.10 6.23 17.39
C ALA A 2 -12.16 5.41 16.07
N ILE A 3 -12.76 4.21 16.08
CA ILE A 3 -12.86 3.35 14.89
C ILE A 3 -13.71 3.98 13.77
N PRO A 4 -14.94 4.48 14.03
CA PRO A 4 -15.73 5.16 13.00
C PRO A 4 -15.00 6.35 12.37
N PHE A 5 -14.32 7.16 13.19
CA PHE A 5 -13.53 8.29 12.72
C PHE A 5 -12.38 7.86 11.79
N PHE A 6 -11.67 6.80 12.15
CA PHE A 6 -10.61 6.22 11.32
C PHE A 6 -11.16 5.73 9.97
N ILE A 7 -12.29 5.01 9.98
CA ILE A 7 -12.95 4.55 8.75
C ILE A 7 -13.35 5.75 7.88
N SER A 8 -13.92 6.80 8.45
CA SER A 8 -14.27 8.01 7.70
C SER A 8 -13.06 8.63 7.02
N ILE A 9 -11.91 8.68 7.70
CA ILE A 9 -10.67 9.21 7.11
C ILE A 9 -10.15 8.31 6.00
N CYS A 10 -10.16 6.99 6.18
CA CYS A 10 -9.80 6.05 5.12
C CYS A 10 -10.70 6.20 3.88
N LEU A 11 -12.02 6.41 4.08
CA LEU A 11 -12.96 6.65 2.99
C LEU A 11 -12.70 7.99 2.30
N ILE A 12 -12.41 9.07 3.04
CA ILE A 12 -12.06 10.36 2.45
C ILE A 12 -10.79 10.23 1.60
N VAL A 13 -9.76 9.56 2.12
CA VAL A 13 -8.52 9.28 1.36
C VAL A 13 -8.86 8.50 0.09
N LEU A 14 -9.66 7.44 0.18
CA LEU A 14 -10.08 6.67 -1.00
C LEU A 14 -10.84 7.52 -2.02
N MET A 15 -11.77 8.36 -1.59
CA MET A 15 -12.54 9.25 -2.48
C MET A 15 -11.63 10.23 -3.20
N ILE A 16 -10.69 10.86 -2.49
CA ILE A 16 -9.68 11.74 -3.10
C ILE A 16 -8.89 10.99 -4.17
N LEU A 17 -8.51 9.74 -3.90
CA LEU A 17 -7.75 8.90 -4.84
C LEU A 17 -8.56 8.41 -6.03
N ILE A 18 -9.87 8.25 -5.89
CA ILE A 18 -10.77 7.91 -6.99
C ILE A 18 -10.96 9.11 -7.91
N ILE A 19 -11.17 10.31 -7.35
CA ILE A 19 -11.49 11.53 -8.09
C ILE A 19 -10.25 12.16 -8.73
N ALA A 20 -9.07 12.00 -8.12
CA ALA A 20 -7.84 12.60 -8.64
C ALA A 20 -7.53 12.12 -10.08
N PRO A 21 -7.07 13.00 -10.97
CA PRO A 21 -6.76 12.63 -12.34
C PRO A 21 -5.64 11.59 -12.38
N LYS A 22 -5.93 10.44 -13.00
CA LYS A 22 -5.02 9.31 -13.09
C LYS A 22 -4.34 9.32 -14.45
N ARG A 23 -3.01 9.31 -14.44
CA ARG A 23 -2.17 9.10 -15.64
C ARG A 23 -1.93 7.63 -15.94
N LEU A 24 -2.19 6.77 -14.95
CA LEU A 24 -2.11 5.33 -15.07
C LEU A 24 -3.36 4.80 -15.76
N HIS A 25 -3.18 3.83 -16.65
CA HIS A 25 -4.29 3.14 -17.30
C HIS A 25 -5.05 2.27 -16.29
N LEU A 26 -6.35 2.02 -16.51
CA LEU A 26 -7.17 1.21 -15.62
C LEU A 26 -6.59 -0.19 -15.41
N LEU A 27 -6.09 -0.83 -16.48
CA LEU A 27 -5.45 -2.14 -16.39
C LEU A 27 -4.14 -2.12 -15.57
N GLU A 28 -3.34 -1.06 -15.70
CA GLU A 28 -2.12 -0.91 -14.87
C GLU A 28 -2.49 -0.79 -13.39
N ILE A 29 -3.54 -0.03 -13.09
CA ILE A 29 -4.06 0.15 -11.72
C ILE A 29 -4.51 -1.19 -11.15
N LEU A 30 -5.33 -1.96 -11.88
CA LEU A 30 -5.81 -3.28 -11.44
C LEU A 30 -4.65 -4.27 -11.25
N PHE A 31 -3.69 -4.28 -12.17
CA PHE A 31 -2.53 -5.16 -12.10
C PHE A 31 -1.64 -4.85 -10.88
N MET A 32 -1.32 -3.57 -10.68
CA MET A 32 -0.57 -3.14 -9.49
C MET A 32 -1.33 -3.45 -8.21
N TRP A 33 -2.64 -3.19 -8.18
CA TRP A 33 -3.47 -3.48 -7.02
C TRP A 33 -3.38 -4.96 -6.65
N ALA A 34 -3.57 -5.86 -7.62
CA ALA A 34 -3.50 -7.30 -7.40
C ALA A 34 -2.14 -7.72 -6.82
N ILE A 35 -1.03 -7.25 -7.41
CA ILE A 35 0.32 -7.59 -6.95
C ILE A 35 0.59 -7.05 -5.54
N ILE A 36 0.29 -5.78 -5.28
CA ILE A 36 0.54 -5.15 -3.98
C ILE A 36 -0.24 -5.88 -2.89
N THR A 37 -1.53 -6.13 -3.12
CA THR A 37 -2.38 -6.84 -2.18
C THR A 37 -1.86 -8.25 -1.93
N TYR A 38 -1.50 -8.99 -2.99
CA TYR A 38 -0.97 -10.34 -2.87
C TYR A 38 0.35 -10.38 -2.09
N VAL A 39 1.31 -9.52 -2.44
CA VAL A 39 2.61 -9.45 -1.77
C VAL A 39 2.43 -9.06 -0.30
N LYS A 40 1.60 -8.04 -0.01
CA LYS A 40 1.32 -7.62 1.36
C LYS A 40 0.71 -8.76 2.17
N ALA A 41 -0.35 -9.39 1.67
CA ALA A 41 -1.07 -10.44 2.40
C ALA A 41 -0.14 -11.61 2.74
N ASN A 42 0.64 -12.08 1.76
CA ASN A 42 1.60 -13.16 1.99
C ASN A 42 2.68 -12.76 2.99
N ALA A 43 3.26 -11.56 2.84
CA ALA A 43 4.31 -11.10 3.75
C ALA A 43 3.79 -10.92 5.18
N TYR A 44 2.60 -10.33 5.37
CA TYR A 44 1.97 -10.21 6.70
C TYR A 44 1.71 -11.58 7.33
N PHE A 45 1.23 -12.55 6.55
CA PHE A 45 0.98 -13.90 7.03
C PHE A 45 2.28 -14.58 7.50
N GLN A 46 3.37 -14.43 6.74
CA GLN A 46 4.70 -14.94 7.10
C GLN A 46 5.25 -14.25 8.37
N ILE A 47 5.16 -12.91 8.44
CA ILE A 47 5.62 -12.13 9.58
C ILE A 47 4.82 -12.48 10.85
N SER A 48 3.52 -12.74 10.70
CA SER A 48 2.63 -13.02 11.81
C SER A 48 2.75 -14.46 12.32
N LEU A 49 2.69 -15.45 11.42
CA LEU A 49 2.68 -16.86 11.83
C LEU A 49 4.07 -17.41 12.10
N ASN A 50 5.07 -17.07 11.29
CA ASN A 50 6.39 -17.70 11.41
C ASN A 50 7.29 -16.96 12.40
N ASN A 51 7.20 -15.63 12.43
CA ASN A 51 8.09 -14.81 13.27
C ASN A 51 7.41 -14.26 14.52
N GLU A 52 6.08 -14.38 14.62
CA GLU A 52 5.24 -13.81 15.67
C GLU A 52 5.53 -12.32 15.94
N MET A 53 6.00 -11.57 14.93
CA MET A 53 6.42 -10.17 15.15
C MET A 53 5.22 -9.23 15.24
N LEU A 54 4.17 -9.52 14.45
CA LEU A 54 2.88 -8.83 14.41
C LEU A 54 1.78 -9.84 14.68
N LEU A 55 0.86 -9.53 15.59
CA LEU A 55 -0.32 -10.36 15.83
C LEU A 55 -1.52 -9.77 15.09
N LEU A 56 -2.21 -10.64 14.35
CA LEU A 56 -3.47 -10.31 13.71
C LEU A 56 -4.60 -10.23 14.75
N PRO A 57 -5.59 -9.36 14.54
CA PRO A 57 -6.70 -9.20 15.48
C PRO A 57 -7.55 -10.47 15.53
N LYS A 58 -7.92 -10.88 16.75
CA LYS A 58 -8.83 -12.01 16.99
C LYS A 58 -10.30 -11.62 16.92
N GLU A 59 -10.60 -10.36 17.22
CA GLU A 59 -11.96 -9.82 17.16
C GLU A 59 -12.39 -9.61 15.71
N MET A 60 -13.59 -10.07 15.36
CA MET A 60 -14.09 -10.04 13.98
C MET A 60 -14.17 -8.62 13.40
N ASP A 61 -14.61 -7.64 14.20
CA ASP A 61 -14.76 -6.26 13.75
C ASP A 61 -13.41 -5.62 13.39
N LYS A 62 -12.39 -5.87 14.23
CA LYS A 62 -11.01 -5.40 14.00
C LYS A 62 -10.38 -6.12 12.81
N TYR A 63 -10.69 -7.41 12.64
CA TYR A 63 -10.22 -8.18 11.49
C TYR A 63 -10.79 -7.63 10.17
N TRP A 64 -12.10 -7.35 10.11
CA TRP A 64 -12.70 -6.73 8.92
C TRP A 64 -12.10 -5.36 8.61
N LEU A 65 -11.81 -4.57 9.64
CA LEU A 65 -11.16 -3.28 9.47
C LEU A 65 -9.73 -3.43 8.93
N PHE A 66 -8.95 -4.36 9.49
CA PHE A 66 -7.62 -4.69 8.98
C PHE A 66 -7.67 -5.13 7.51
N MET A 67 -8.64 -5.97 7.15
CA MET A 67 -8.84 -6.41 5.76
C MET A 67 -9.20 -5.22 4.86
N PHE A 68 -10.12 -4.34 5.27
CA PHE A 68 -10.47 -3.16 4.50
C PHE A 68 -9.27 -2.24 4.24
N VAL A 69 -8.47 -1.96 5.27
CA VAL A 69 -7.24 -1.16 5.13
C VAL A 69 -6.23 -1.87 4.22
N SER A 70 -6.07 -3.18 4.39
CA SER A 70 -5.09 -3.99 3.67
C SER A 70 -5.39 -4.16 2.19
N TYR A 71 -6.65 -4.39 1.85
CA TYR A 71 -7.08 -4.69 0.48
C TYR A 71 -7.49 -3.45 -0.30
N THR A 72 -7.80 -2.34 0.38
CA THR A 72 -8.34 -1.14 -0.28
C THR A 72 -7.45 0.08 -0.07
N VAL A 73 -7.19 0.47 1.18
CA VAL A 73 -6.50 1.73 1.50
C VAL A 73 -5.02 1.68 1.10
N VAL A 74 -4.31 0.61 1.48
CA VAL A 74 -2.88 0.46 1.20
C VAL A 74 -2.57 0.42 -0.29
N PRO A 75 -3.21 -0.43 -1.12
CA PRO A 75 -2.99 -0.43 -2.56
C PRO A 75 -3.29 0.92 -3.18
N SER A 76 -4.37 1.57 -2.75
CA SER A 76 -4.76 2.89 -3.26
C SER A 76 -3.69 3.94 -2.98
N LEU A 77 -3.15 4.00 -1.76
CA LEU A 77 -2.07 4.92 -1.39
C LEU A 77 -0.80 4.70 -2.24
N ILE A 78 -0.42 3.44 -2.47
CA ILE A 78 0.74 3.14 -3.32
C ILE A 78 0.50 3.56 -4.77
N ILE A 79 -0.68 3.26 -5.32
CA ILE A 79 -1.05 3.65 -6.69
C ILE A 79 -1.09 5.18 -6.82
N ALA A 80 -1.56 5.89 -5.80
CA ALA A 80 -1.51 7.34 -5.75
C ALA A 80 -0.07 7.88 -5.82
N GLY A 81 0.82 7.33 -5.00
CA GLY A 81 2.25 7.63 -5.03
C GLY A 81 2.84 7.39 -6.41
N GLN A 82 2.50 6.27 -7.06
CA GLN A 82 2.92 5.96 -8.44
C GLN A 82 2.41 6.97 -9.47
N ASN A 83 1.16 7.44 -9.32
CA ASN A 83 0.57 8.44 -10.20
C ASN A 83 1.34 9.77 -10.12
N VAL A 84 1.65 10.23 -8.90
CA VAL A 84 2.45 11.45 -8.69
C VAL A 84 3.89 11.25 -9.17
N LEU A 85 4.46 10.05 -9.01
CA LEU A 85 5.80 9.71 -9.49
C LEU A 85 5.96 9.89 -11.01
N LEU A 86 4.88 9.69 -11.79
CA LEU A 86 4.87 9.94 -13.24
C LEU A 86 4.88 11.43 -13.61
N ILE A 87 4.46 12.30 -12.69
CA ILE A 87 4.44 13.75 -12.90
C ILE A 87 5.83 14.35 -12.64
N ALA A 88 6.57 13.78 -11.70
CA ALA A 88 7.89 14.25 -11.32
C ALA A 88 8.93 14.00 -12.43
N SER A 89 9.52 15.07 -12.97
CA SER A 89 10.62 15.00 -13.94
C SER A 89 11.98 14.79 -13.26
N ARG A 90 12.20 15.42 -12.11
CA ARG A 90 13.48 15.43 -11.39
C ARG A 90 13.65 14.18 -10.51
N VAL A 91 14.86 13.63 -10.48
CA VAL A 91 15.21 12.45 -9.66
C VAL A 91 14.96 12.70 -8.17
N TYR A 92 15.39 13.85 -7.64
CA TYR A 92 15.17 14.19 -6.22
C TYR A 92 13.68 14.26 -5.84
N ALA A 93 12.82 14.75 -6.75
CA ALA A 93 11.38 14.76 -6.53
C ALA A 93 10.80 13.34 -6.48
N LYS A 94 11.30 12.44 -7.33
CA LYS A 94 10.90 11.02 -7.30
C LYS A 94 11.27 10.34 -5.98
N ILE A 95 12.49 10.58 -5.50
CA ILE A 95 12.94 10.06 -4.20
C ILE A 95 12.06 10.61 -3.08
N ALA A 96 11.78 11.92 -3.08
CA ALA A 96 10.90 12.53 -2.09
C ALA A 96 9.48 11.92 -2.10
N ILE A 97 8.89 11.67 -3.27
CA ILE A 97 7.57 11.02 -3.38
C ILE A 97 7.59 9.59 -2.80
N ILE A 98 8.65 8.82 -3.05
CA ILE A 98 8.81 7.48 -2.48
C ILE A 98 8.87 7.56 -0.95
N LEU A 99 9.70 8.47 -0.41
CA LEU A 99 9.84 8.66 1.04
C LEU A 99 8.53 9.11 1.69
N VAL A 100 7.80 10.04 1.08
CA VAL A 100 6.47 10.47 1.54
C VAL A 100 5.50 9.30 1.53
N SER A 101 5.48 8.50 0.45
CA SER A 101 4.60 7.34 0.33
C SER A 101 4.87 6.31 1.44
N VAL A 102 6.15 6.00 1.71
CA VAL A 102 6.54 5.12 2.82
C VAL A 102 6.13 5.70 4.17
N THR A 103 6.35 7.00 4.37
CA THR A 103 5.99 7.69 5.63
C THR A 103 4.49 7.63 5.88
N CYS A 104 3.65 7.85 4.86
CA CYS A 104 2.20 7.73 4.96
C CYS A 104 1.76 6.30 5.32
N LEU A 105 2.40 5.27 4.74
CA LEU A 105 2.08 3.88 5.04
C LEU A 105 2.51 3.48 6.46
N VAL A 106 3.69 3.91 6.91
CA VAL A 106 4.14 3.73 8.30
C VAL A 106 3.19 4.43 9.26
N ALA A 107 2.77 5.66 8.97
CA ALA A 107 1.82 6.40 9.80
C ALA A 107 0.47 5.68 9.89
N LEU A 108 -0.03 5.14 8.78
CA LEU A 108 -1.25 4.33 8.74
C LEU A 108 -1.13 3.08 9.63
N GLU A 109 -0.02 2.33 9.52
CA GLU A 109 0.24 1.16 10.36
C GLU A 109 0.28 1.54 11.85
N TYR A 110 0.95 2.63 12.20
CA TYR A 110 1.00 3.11 13.58
C TYR A 110 -0.38 3.52 14.11
N TRP A 111 -1.24 4.02 13.24
CA TRP A 111 -2.63 4.32 13.59
C TRP A 111 -3.42 3.04 13.82
N GLU A 112 -3.24 2.02 12.98
CA GLU A 112 -3.83 0.68 13.18
C GLU A 112 -3.41 0.09 14.53
N ILE A 113 -2.13 0.25 14.90
CA ILE A 113 -1.61 -0.22 16.19
C ILE A 113 -2.20 0.58 17.35
N GLY A 114 -2.32 1.90 17.22
CA GLY A 114 -2.97 2.75 18.22
C GLY A 114 -4.45 2.43 18.45
N LEU A 115 -5.12 1.83 17.46
CA LEU A 115 -6.51 1.37 17.54
C LEU A 115 -6.65 -0.10 17.96
N HIS A 116 -5.55 -0.75 18.33
CA HIS A 116 -5.50 -2.19 18.64
C HIS A 116 -6.00 -3.09 17.50
N ILE A 117 -5.90 -2.63 16.25
CA ILE A 117 -6.20 -3.43 15.05
C ILE A 117 -5.03 -4.37 14.76
N LEU A 118 -3.81 -3.89 15.00
CA LEU A 118 -2.56 -4.66 14.94
C LEU A 118 -1.86 -4.59 16.30
N GLU A 119 -1.28 -5.70 16.73
CA GLU A 119 -0.47 -5.73 17.95
C GLU A 119 1.00 -6.01 17.62
N ARG A 120 1.88 -5.19 18.19
CA ARG A 120 3.34 -5.34 18.05
C ARG A 120 3.88 -6.23 19.16
N LYS A 121 4.60 -7.28 18.80
CA LYS A 121 5.36 -8.11 19.74
C LYS A 121 6.86 -7.85 19.63
N LYS A 122 7.42 -8.00 18.43
CA LYS A 122 8.86 -7.78 18.12
C LYS A 122 9.05 -6.93 16.86
N TRP A 123 8.02 -6.17 16.49
CA TRP A 123 8.01 -5.35 15.29
C TRP A 123 8.37 -3.91 15.63
N TYR A 124 9.57 -3.49 15.22
CA TYR A 124 10.11 -2.16 15.46
C TYR A 124 9.93 -1.24 14.25
N LEU A 125 10.06 0.08 14.43
CA LEU A 125 9.88 1.09 13.38
C LEU A 125 10.68 0.81 12.09
N TYR A 126 11.92 0.35 12.22
CA TYR A 126 12.77 0.06 11.06
C TYR A 126 12.23 -1.11 10.22
N HIS A 127 11.56 -2.08 10.85
CA HIS A 127 10.88 -3.17 10.14
C HIS A 127 9.72 -2.62 9.31
N SER A 128 8.89 -1.74 9.90
CA SER A 128 7.84 -1.02 9.18
C SER A 128 8.42 -0.26 7.98
N MET A 129 9.47 0.54 8.19
CA MET A 129 10.10 1.31 7.12
C MET A 129 10.60 0.43 5.98
N LEU A 130 11.35 -0.64 6.30
CA LEU A 130 11.87 -1.58 5.30
C LEU A 130 10.76 -2.31 4.56
N PHE A 131 9.73 -2.76 5.28
CA PHE A 131 8.58 -3.44 4.72
C PHE A 131 7.83 -2.55 3.73
N TRP A 132 7.43 -1.36 4.15
CA TRP A 132 6.67 -0.43 3.32
C TRP A 132 7.49 0.10 2.14
N PHE A 133 8.79 0.34 2.35
CA PHE A 133 9.69 0.68 1.25
C PHE A 133 9.76 -0.43 0.20
N SER A 134 9.92 -1.69 0.63
CA SER A 134 9.94 -2.86 -0.26
C SER A 134 8.63 -3.00 -1.03
N LEU A 135 7.49 -2.75 -0.38
CA LEU A 135 6.17 -2.82 -1.01
C LEU A 135 5.95 -1.69 -2.04
N VAL A 136 6.42 -0.48 -1.76
CA VAL A 136 6.41 0.63 -2.72
C VAL A 136 7.29 0.30 -3.93
N LEU A 137 8.48 -0.27 -3.72
CA LEU A 137 9.33 -0.75 -4.81
C LEU A 137 8.67 -1.86 -5.63
N ALA A 138 7.97 -2.79 -4.98
CA ALA A 138 7.20 -3.83 -5.67
C ALA A 138 6.12 -3.22 -6.57
N GLY A 139 5.46 -2.14 -6.14
CA GLY A 139 4.52 -1.38 -6.98
C GLY A 139 5.19 -0.74 -8.21
N ILE A 140 6.39 -0.16 -8.05
CA ILE A 140 7.18 0.38 -9.17
C ILE A 140 7.54 -0.73 -10.16
N ALA A 141 8.03 -1.87 -9.64
CA ALA A 141 8.43 -3.02 -10.44
C ALA A 141 7.24 -3.62 -11.19
N ALA A 142 6.09 -3.78 -10.52
CA ALA A 142 4.85 -4.26 -11.12
C ALA A 142 4.42 -3.40 -12.31
N ARG A 143 4.44 -2.06 -12.17
CA ARG A 143 4.15 -1.15 -13.28
C ARG A 143 5.15 -1.32 -14.43
N GLY A 144 6.45 -1.33 -14.11
CA GLY A 144 7.50 -1.48 -15.12
C GLY A 144 7.36 -2.78 -15.91
N PHE A 145 7.03 -3.88 -15.22
CA PHE A 145 6.77 -5.18 -15.82
C PHE A 145 5.54 -5.17 -16.73
N PHE A 146 4.43 -4.58 -16.30
CA PHE A 146 3.24 -4.44 -17.12
C PHE A 146 3.52 -3.64 -18.41
N GLN A 147 4.19 -2.50 -18.29
CA GLN A 147 4.53 -1.67 -19.45
C GLN A 147 5.49 -2.37 -20.42
N PHE A 148 6.37 -3.21 -19.90
CA PHE A 148 7.25 -4.03 -20.72
C PHE A 148 6.47 -5.06 -21.55
N ILE A 149 5.49 -5.74 -20.94
CA ILE A 149 4.60 -6.68 -21.65
C ILE A 149 3.76 -5.95 -22.70
N ALA A 150 3.10 -4.85 -22.31
CA ALA A 150 2.24 -4.09 -23.20
C ALA A 150 2.99 -3.57 -24.44
N LYS A 151 4.24 -3.09 -24.27
CA LYS A 151 5.08 -2.65 -25.39
C LYS A 151 5.49 -3.79 -26.33
N ARG A 152 5.66 -5.01 -25.81
CA ARG A 152 5.99 -6.18 -26.64
C ARG A 152 4.82 -6.62 -27.50
N GLU A 153 3.61 -6.59 -26.96
CA GLU A 153 2.40 -6.98 -27.71
C GLU A 153 2.13 -6.03 -28.88
N VAL A 154 2.23 -4.72 -28.66
CA VAL A 154 2.02 -3.71 -29.72
C VAL A 154 3.04 -3.81 -30.85
N LYS A 155 4.28 -4.25 -30.57
CA LYS A 155 5.33 -4.40 -31.59
C LYS A 155 5.18 -5.67 -32.44
N ASN A 156 4.43 -6.65 -31.95
CA ASN A 156 4.22 -7.93 -32.63
C ASN A 156 2.92 -7.97 -33.45
N GLN A 157 2.16 -6.87 -33.48
CA GLN A 157 1.01 -6.62 -34.36
C GLN A 157 1.44 -5.75 -35.54
#